data_AF-A0A3M1KVM1-F1
#
_entry.id   AF-A0A3M1KVM1-F1
#
_cell.length_a   1.000
_cell.length_b   1.000
_cell.length_c   1.000
_cell.angle_alpha   90.00
_cell.angle_beta   90.00
_cell.angle_gamma   90.00
#
_symmetry.space_group_name_H-M   'P 1'
#
loop_
_entity.id
_entity.type
_entity.pdbx_description
1 polymer ?
#
loop_
_entity_poly.entity_id
_entity_poly.type
_entity_poly.pdbx_seq_one_letter_code
_entity_poly.pdbx_strand_id
1 'polypeptide(L)' 'MSPTIFLDSESIHQLDISRAGKFIDEFVQTTDITNLETGIQFEIQYNQAEGDPRELSEIPEIR' A
#
# COMPACT_ATOMS: atom_id res chain seq x y z
N MET A 1 -8.46 -10.55 11.28
CA MET A 1 -8.45 -9.18 10.73
C MET A 1 -7.01 -8.86 10.39
N SER A 2 -6.74 -8.54 9.14
CA SER A 2 -5.42 -8.13 8.65
C SER A 2 -5.16 -6.67 9.01
N PRO A 3 -3.99 -6.30 9.58
CA PRO A 3 -3.58 -4.91 9.66
C PRO A 3 -3.55 -4.25 8.28
N THR A 4 -4.20 -3.08 8.16
CA THR A 4 -4.20 -2.26 6.93
C THR A 4 -3.26 -1.08 7.10
N ILE A 5 -2.30 -0.95 6.18
CA ILE A 5 -1.41 0.20 6.05
C ILE A 5 -1.99 1.12 4.99
N PHE A 6 -2.35 2.34 5.41
CA PHE A 6 -2.84 3.37 4.50
C PHE A 6 -1.67 4.13 3.88
N LEU A 7 -1.67 4.21 2.56
CA LEU A 7 -0.73 4.99 1.76
C LEU A 7 -1.48 6.15 1.13
N ASP A 8 -1.29 7.36 1.65
CA ASP A 8 -1.88 8.56 1.07
C ASP A 8 -1.05 9.10 -0.11
N SER A 9 -1.63 10.05 -0.83
CA SER A 9 -0.98 10.70 -1.97
C SER A 9 0.33 11.38 -1.59
N GLU A 10 0.44 11.96 -0.41
CA GLU A 10 1.65 12.63 0.07
C GLU A 10 2.81 11.63 0.21
N SER A 11 2.56 10.48 0.85
CA SER A 11 3.56 9.40 1.01
C SER A 11 4.03 8.89 -0.35
N ILE A 12 3.12 8.81 -1.32
CA ILE A 12 3.41 8.34 -2.67
C ILE A 12 4.24 9.38 -3.44
N HIS A 13 3.87 10.67 -3.36
CA HIS A 13 4.59 11.75 -4.04
C HIS A 13 6.00 11.95 -3.50
N GLN A 14 6.18 11.77 -2.19
CA GLN A 14 7.47 11.92 -1.53
C GLN A 14 8.29 10.62 -1.52
N LEU A 15 7.73 9.50 -2.02
CA LEU A 15 8.29 8.16 -1.88
C LEU A 15 8.65 7.83 -0.42
N ASP A 16 7.86 8.36 0.51
CA ASP A 16 8.10 8.17 1.94
C ASP A 16 7.54 6.81 2.40
N ILE A 17 8.45 5.86 2.53
CA ILE A 17 8.18 4.51 3.03
C ILE A 17 8.26 4.40 4.56
N SER A 18 8.55 5.50 5.27
CA SER A 18 8.75 5.48 6.72
C SER A 18 7.49 5.06 7.49
N ARG A 19 6.30 5.33 6.95
CA ARG A 19 5.02 4.93 7.53
C ARG A 19 4.85 3.41 7.53
N ALA A 20 5.19 2.74 6.43
CA ALA A 20 5.18 1.29 6.35
C ALA A 20 6.25 0.69 7.27
N GLY A 21 7.46 1.27 7.30
CA GLY A 21 8.54 0.82 8.18
C GLY A 21 8.17 0.87 9.66
N LYS A 22 7.67 2.01 10.14
CA LYS A 22 7.23 2.17 11.54
C LYS A 22 6.13 1.17 11.92
N PHE A 23 5.15 0.97 11.03
CA PHE A 23 4.07 0.03 11.26
C PHE A 23 4.59 -1.40 11.38
N ILE A 24 5.47 -1.82 10.47
CA ILE A 24 6.08 -3.15 10.50
C ILE A 24 6.92 -3.33 11.78
N ASP A 25 7.74 -2.34 12.13
CA ASP A 25 8.59 -2.41 13.34
C ASP A 25 7.75 -2.55 14.63
N GLU A 26 6.66 -1.80 14.75
CA GLU A 26 5.74 -1.91 15.89
C GLU A 26 5.03 -3.28 15.93
N PHE A 27 4.65 -3.79 14.76
CA PHE A 27 3.96 -5.07 14.65
C PHE A 27 4.89 -6.26 14.93
N VAL A 28 6.15 -6.20 14.46
CA VAL A 28 7.20 -7.20 14.75
C VAL A 28 7.49 -7.28 16.24
N GLN A 29 7.44 -6.16 16.96
CA GLN A 29 7.62 -6.16 18.42
C GLN A 29 6.45 -6.80 19.17
N THR A 30 5.26 -6.85 18.55
CA THR A 30 4.02 -7.27 19.21
C THR A 30 3.59 -8.69 18.81
N THR A 31 4.02 -9.20 17.65
CA THR A 31 3.55 -10.47 17.07
C THR A 31 4.69 -11.25 16.39
N ASP A 32 4.61 -12.59 16.42
CA ASP A 32 5.51 -13.48 15.70
C ASP A 32 5.52 -13.17 14.18
N ILE A 33 6.72 -12.97 13.61
CA ILE A 33 6.95 -12.59 12.21
C ILE A 33 6.25 -13.51 11.20
N THR A 34 6.06 -14.78 11.55
CA THR A 34 5.35 -15.77 10.74
C THR A 34 3.89 -15.38 10.44
N ASN A 35 3.27 -14.54 11.26
CA ASN A 35 1.90 -14.03 11.01
C ASN A 35 1.87 -12.79 10.11
N LEU A 36 3.03 -12.15 9.86
CA LEU A 36 3.12 -10.92 9.05
C LEU A 36 3.07 -11.19 7.55
N GLU A 37 3.65 -12.31 7.08
CA GLU A 37 3.76 -12.59 5.63
C GLU A 37 2.41 -12.69 4.91
N THR A 38 1.35 -13.06 5.61
CA THR A 38 0.00 -13.25 5.04
C THR A 38 -1.04 -12.29 5.62
N GLY A 39 -0.63 -11.34 6.44
CA GLY A 39 -1.53 -10.52 7.26
C GLY A 39 -1.61 -9.04 6.90
N ILE A 40 -0.71 -8.50 6.06
CA ILE A 40 -0.67 -7.06 5.80
C ILE A 40 -1.46 -6.71 4.54
N GLN A 41 -2.36 -5.74 4.64
CA GLN A 41 -3.05 -5.15 3.50
C GLN A 41 -2.55 -3.72 3.29
N PHE A 42 -2.30 -3.32 2.05
CA PHE A 42 -2.02 -1.92 1.70
C PHE A 42 -3.24 -1.32 1.04
N GLU A 43 -3.68 -0.17 1.55
CA GLU A 43 -4.76 0.61 0.95
C GLU A 43 -4.21 1.93 0.42
N ILE A 44 -4.26 2.09 -0.91
CA ILE A 44 -3.74 3.27 -1.59
C ILE A 44 -4.85 4.31 -1.70
N GLN A 45 -4.77 5.34 -0.86
CA GLN A 45 -5.68 6.49 -0.85
C GLN A 45 -5.15 7.56 -1.81
N TYR A 46 -5.21 7.24 -3.09
CA TYR A 46 -4.81 8.15 -4.15
C TYR A 46 -6.03 8.46 -5.03
N ASN A 47 -6.68 9.59 -4.75
CA ASN A 47 -7.83 10.03 -5.53
C ASN A 47 -7.45 10.17 -7.01
N GLN A 48 -8.28 9.57 -7.87
CA GLN A 48 -8.18 9.73 -9.31
C GLN A 48 -9.07 10.91 -9.70
N ALA A 49 -8.49 11.85 -10.46
CA ALA A 49 -9.26 12.96 -11.00
C ALA A 49 -10.08 12.49 -12.20
N GLU A 50 -11.15 13.21 -12.52
CA GLU A 50 -11.91 12.94 -13.74
C GLU A 50 -11.00 13.10 -14.98
N GLY A 51 -10.89 12.04 -15.80
CA GLY A 51 -10.00 12.01 -16.96
C GLY A 51 -8.55 11.64 -16.63
N ASP A 52 -8.28 11.06 -15.47
CA ASP A 52 -6.95 10.56 -15.12
C ASP A 52 -6.54 9.44 -16.07
N PRO A 53 -5.36 9.51 -16.72
CA PRO A 53 -4.90 8.46 -17.63
C PRO A 53 -4.70 7.10 -16.94
N ARG A 54 -4.68 7.05 -15.60
CA ARG A 54 -4.70 5.79 -14.83
C ARG A 54 -6.07 5.10 -14.85
N GLU A 55 -7.15 5.79 -15.21
CA GLU A 55 -8.45 5.17 -15.51
C GLU A 55 -8.43 4.42 -16.85
N LEU A 56 -7.47 4.73 -17.73
CA LEU A 56 -7.24 3.98 -18.96
C LEU A 56 -6.47 2.68 -18.63
N SER A 57 -7.17 1.66 -18.16
CA SER A 57 -6.68 0.28 -18.11
C SER A 57 -7.54 -0.54 -19.07
N GLU A 58 -7.05 -1.35 -20.01
CA GLU A 58 -5.84 -2.17 -20.08
C GLU A 58 -5.17 -2.04 -21.46
N ILE A 59 -3.84 -2.19 -21.53
CA ILE A 59 -3.20 -2.57 -22.81
C ILE A 59 -3.45 -4.08 -22.95
N PRO A 60 -4.15 -4.55 -23.99
CA PRO A 60 -4.40 -5.97 -24.16
C PRO A 60 -3.07 -6.73 -24.24
N GLU A 61 -2.94 -7.78 -23.43
CA GLU A 61 -1.79 -8.69 -23.46
C GLU A 61 -1.70 -9.31 -24.86
N ILE A 62 -0.69 -8.94 -25.65
CA ILE A 62 -0.40 -9.62 -26.90
C ILE A 62 0.29 -10.94 -26.54
N ARG A 63 -0.45 -12.05 -26.64
CA ARG A 63 0.12 -13.40 -26.58
C ARG A 63 0.81 -13.78 -27.88
#